data_AF-A0A2V9VHC7-F1
#
_entry.id   AF-A0A2V9VHC7-F1
#
_cell.length_a   1.000
_cell.length_b   1.000
_cell.length_c   1.000
_cell.angle_alpha   90.00
_cell.angle_beta   90.00
_cell.angle_gamma   90.00
#
_symmetry.space_group_name_H-M   'P 1'
#
loop_
_entity.id
_entity.type
_entity.pdbx_description
1 polymer ?
#
loop_
_entity_poly.entity_id
_entity_poly.type
_entity_poly.pdbx_seq_one_letter_code
_entity_poly.pdbx_strand_id
1 'polypeptide(L)'
;MRRKFHIAMLVVSIFCASTAFAAPKPHVIAFGKWTAVKWYAGPEKPLDVRIRPLFVDTRLKEYTTGAPHEITDRLFVVRRMFRLNDALPAEATAQPRWVWERGGWLLVDRLTGRITQINLPEFDPFYSTASWYRDYVAYWVAQLGRRKPILKKPIGEPFAEDSPDSECPAPTWERQPTRVTFVPEQNEKITYAVHGHAVDVVSDVDDEEESGGQ
;
A
#
# COMPACT_ATOMS: atom_id res chain seq x y z
N MET A 1 -9.28 31.99 57.70
CA MET A 1 -10.11 31.77 56.48
C MET A 1 -9.34 31.98 55.17
N ARG A 2 -8.54 33.04 55.00
CA ARG A 2 -7.83 33.36 53.74
C ARG A 2 -6.94 32.23 53.17
N ARG A 3 -6.16 31.54 54.01
CA ARG A 3 -5.27 30.43 53.57
C ARG A 3 -6.03 29.21 53.00
N LYS A 4 -7.19 28.87 53.55
CA LYS A 4 -8.05 27.79 53.02
C LYS A 4 -8.69 28.19 51.68
N PHE A 5 -9.01 29.48 51.52
CA PHE A 5 -9.53 30.03 50.29
C PHE A 5 -8.49 30.01 49.16
N HIS A 6 -7.23 30.37 49.43
CA HIS A 6 -6.15 30.29 48.45
C HIS A 6 -5.83 28.85 48.02
N ILE A 7 -5.84 27.89 48.96
CA ILE A 7 -5.63 26.47 48.63
C ILE A 7 -6.79 25.95 47.76
N ALA A 8 -8.03 26.26 48.11
CA ALA A 8 -9.19 25.88 47.30
C ALA A 8 -9.12 26.47 45.89
N MET A 9 -8.74 27.74 45.76
CA MET A 9 -8.60 28.41 44.46
C MET A 9 -7.49 27.80 43.60
N LEU A 10 -6.36 27.41 44.23
CA LEU A 10 -5.23 26.79 43.54
C LEU A 10 -5.57 25.37 43.07
N VAL A 11 -6.27 24.57 43.89
CA VAL A 11 -6.79 23.24 43.51
C VAL A 11 -7.79 23.33 42.36
N VAL A 12 -8.71 24.30 42.40
CA VAL A 12 -9.66 24.54 41.29
C VAL A 12 -8.94 24.94 39.99
N SER A 13 -7.90 25.78 40.08
CA SER A 13 -7.12 26.17 38.89
C SER A 13 -6.39 24.99 38.24
N ILE A 14 -5.84 24.08 39.05
CA ILE A 14 -5.17 22.85 38.58
C ILE A 14 -6.18 21.89 37.95
N PHE A 15 -7.38 21.78 38.53
CA PHE A 15 -8.44 20.90 38.03
C PHE A 15 -9.11 21.44 36.76
N CYS A 16 -9.14 22.77 36.56
CA CYS A 16 -9.64 23.37 35.32
C CYS A 16 -8.63 23.26 34.16
N ALA A 17 -7.32 23.34 34.44
CA ALA A 17 -6.28 23.26 33.41
C ALA A 17 -6.17 21.89 32.72
N SER A 18 -6.61 20.81 33.37
CA SER A 18 -6.54 19.44 32.87
C SER A 18 -7.62 19.07 31.84
N THR A 19 -8.53 19.99 31.48
CA THR A 19 -9.64 19.72 30.54
C THR A 19 -9.50 20.36 29.16
N ALA A 20 -8.39 21.05 28.89
CA ALA A 20 -8.14 21.68 27.59
C ALA A 20 -7.55 20.68 26.58
N PHE A 21 -8.36 19.74 26.08
CA PHE A 21 -8.01 19.00 24.86
C PHE A 21 -8.37 19.85 23.64
N ALA A 22 -7.37 20.41 22.97
CA ALA A 22 -7.57 21.08 21.70
C ALA A 22 -8.16 20.09 20.69
N ALA A 23 -9.31 20.43 20.08
CA ALA A 23 -9.90 19.63 19.02
C ALA A 23 -8.87 19.48 17.87
N PRO A 24 -8.59 18.26 17.39
CA PRO A 24 -7.64 18.08 16.29
C PRO A 24 -8.19 18.83 15.07
N LYS A 25 -7.36 19.71 14.51
CA LYS A 25 -7.72 20.41 13.27
C LYS A 25 -7.96 19.37 12.19
N PRO A 26 -9.11 19.41 11.47
CA PRO A 26 -9.38 18.45 10.42
C PRO A 26 -8.33 18.61 9.32
N HIS A 27 -7.64 17.53 8.99
CA HIS A 27 -6.68 17.50 7.90
C HIS A 27 -7.38 17.30 6.57
N VAL A 28 -6.94 18.01 5.53
CA VAL A 28 -7.48 17.87 4.18
C VAL A 28 -6.48 17.12 3.31
N ILE A 29 -6.89 15.94 2.85
CA ILE A 29 -6.13 15.14 1.87
C ILE A 29 -6.65 15.45 0.47
N ALA A 30 -5.75 15.81 -0.45
CA ALA A 30 -6.12 16.08 -1.83
C ALA A 30 -5.12 15.46 -2.81
N PHE A 31 -5.62 14.97 -3.93
CA PHE A 31 -4.80 14.60 -5.08
C PHE A 31 -4.79 15.74 -6.09
N GLY A 32 -3.60 16.08 -6.60
CA GLY A 32 -3.50 17.03 -7.69
C GLY A 32 -3.79 16.41 -9.06
N LYS A 33 -3.45 17.18 -10.10
CA LYS A 33 -3.63 16.77 -11.49
C LYS A 33 -2.69 15.63 -11.86
N TRP A 34 -3.14 14.79 -12.78
CA TRP A 34 -2.32 13.77 -13.40
C TRP A 34 -1.29 14.40 -14.34
N THR A 35 -0.06 13.90 -14.27
CA THR A 35 1.05 14.25 -15.15
C THR A 35 1.67 12.96 -15.67
N ALA A 36 1.91 12.87 -16.99
CA ALA A 36 2.65 11.75 -17.56
C ALA A 36 4.16 11.98 -17.39
N VAL A 37 4.87 10.96 -16.93
CA VAL A 37 6.33 10.98 -16.78
C VAL A 37 6.94 9.72 -17.36
N LYS A 38 8.22 9.84 -17.76
CA LYS A 38 9.03 8.72 -18.18
C LYS A 38 9.63 8.04 -16.95
N TRP A 39 9.36 6.75 -16.80
CA TRP A 39 9.97 5.89 -15.79
C TRP A 39 10.92 4.91 -16.48
N TYR A 40 12.18 4.92 -16.06
CA TYR A 40 13.26 4.10 -16.64
C TYR A 40 13.39 2.81 -15.84
N ALA A 41 12.46 1.90 -16.10
CA ALA A 41 12.40 0.65 -15.39
C ALA A 41 13.28 -0.39 -16.13
N GLY A 42 14.57 -0.40 -15.84
CA GLY A 42 15.54 -1.33 -16.44
C GLY A 42 16.28 -0.77 -17.67
N PRO A 43 17.08 -1.61 -18.36
CA PRO A 43 17.88 -1.20 -19.52
C PRO A 43 17.05 -0.92 -20.79
N GLU A 44 15.75 -1.22 -20.77
CA GLU A 44 14.83 -1.02 -21.87
C GLU A 44 14.31 0.43 -22.03
N LYS A 45 13.39 0.63 -22.99
CA LYS A 45 12.79 1.93 -23.30
C LYS A 45 12.00 2.48 -22.11
N PRO A 46 12.01 3.81 -21.90
CA PRO A 46 11.27 4.43 -20.81
C PRO A 46 9.76 4.22 -20.95
N LEU A 47 9.13 3.78 -19.87
CA LEU A 47 7.70 3.57 -19.77
C LEU A 47 6.97 4.86 -19.40
N ASP A 48 5.80 5.06 -20.00
CA ASP A 48 4.92 6.16 -19.64
C ASP A 48 4.11 5.80 -18.39
N VAL A 49 4.34 6.54 -17.31
CA VAL A 49 3.57 6.38 -16.06
C VAL A 49 2.86 7.68 -15.73
N ARG A 50 1.60 7.58 -15.32
CA ARG A 50 0.87 8.74 -14.80
C ARG A 50 1.11 8.88 -13.31
N ILE A 51 1.52 10.06 -12.90
CA ILE A 51 1.74 10.41 -11.50
C ILE A 51 0.87 11.60 -11.11
N ARG A 52 0.60 11.76 -9.83
CA ARG A 52 -0.04 12.96 -9.30
C ARG A 52 0.50 13.27 -7.90
N PRO A 53 0.54 14.55 -7.51
CA PRO A 53 0.92 14.92 -6.17
C PRO A 53 -0.17 14.56 -5.16
N LEU A 54 0.25 14.09 -3.98
CA LEU A 54 -0.58 13.90 -2.80
C LEU A 54 -0.30 15.04 -1.81
N PHE A 55 -1.34 15.81 -1.50
CA PHE A 55 -1.30 16.95 -0.60
C PHE A 55 -1.93 16.61 0.75
N VAL A 56 -1.34 17.16 1.81
CA VAL A 56 -1.93 17.22 3.16
C VAL A 56 -1.92 18.69 3.57
N ASP A 57 -3.11 19.26 3.82
CA ASP A 57 -3.28 20.68 4.16
C ASP A 57 -2.52 21.60 3.19
N THR A 58 -2.77 21.40 1.89
CA THR A 58 -2.13 22.12 0.76
C THR A 58 -0.63 21.94 0.62
N ARG A 59 0.03 21.11 1.45
CA ARG A 59 1.46 20.83 1.35
C ARG A 59 1.69 19.55 0.57
N LEU A 60 2.54 19.62 -0.46
CA LEU A 60 2.97 18.43 -1.19
C LEU A 60 3.71 17.50 -0.22
N LYS A 61 3.27 16.25 -0.13
CA LYS A 61 3.91 15.24 0.71
C LYS A 61 4.63 14.19 -0.11
N GLU A 62 3.94 13.61 -1.07
CA GLU A 62 4.45 12.51 -1.89
C GLU A 62 3.91 12.64 -3.31
N TYR A 63 4.55 11.98 -4.28
CA TYR A 63 3.91 11.69 -5.55
C TYR A 63 3.37 10.26 -5.52
N THR A 64 2.28 10.03 -6.24
CA THR A 64 1.62 8.73 -6.26
C THR A 64 1.24 8.34 -7.68
N THR A 65 1.14 7.04 -7.92
CA THR A 65 0.63 6.46 -9.17
C THR A 65 -0.54 5.53 -8.88
N GLY A 66 -1.37 5.26 -9.89
CA GLY A 66 -2.53 4.39 -9.78
C GLY A 66 -3.70 4.97 -8.98
N ALA A 67 -4.79 4.21 -8.94
CA ALA A 67 -5.96 4.54 -8.12
C ALA A 67 -5.68 4.26 -6.64
N PRO A 68 -6.25 5.07 -5.71
CA PRO A 68 -6.21 4.74 -4.30
C PRO A 68 -7.17 3.58 -4.02
N HIS A 69 -6.76 2.65 -3.17
CA HIS A 69 -7.62 1.59 -2.66
C HIS A 69 -8.15 1.98 -1.28
N GLU A 70 -9.46 2.14 -1.18
CA GLU A 70 -10.15 2.50 0.07
C GLU A 70 -10.24 1.27 0.98
N ILE A 71 -9.59 1.33 2.15
CA ILE A 71 -9.73 0.30 3.19
C ILE A 71 -10.96 0.62 4.04
N THR A 72 -11.11 1.88 4.43
CA THR A 72 -12.26 2.45 5.13
C THR A 72 -12.48 3.89 4.63
N ASP A 73 -13.58 4.53 5.01
CA ASP A 73 -13.82 5.94 4.70
C ASP A 73 -12.70 6.88 5.18
N ARG A 74 -11.91 6.43 6.17
CA ARG A 74 -10.79 7.17 6.75
C ARG A 74 -9.43 6.77 6.18
N LEU A 75 -9.25 5.49 5.84
CA LEU A 75 -7.96 4.91 5.48
C LEU A 75 -7.97 4.45 4.03
N PHE A 76 -6.99 4.89 3.26
CA PHE A 76 -6.76 4.35 1.92
C PHE A 76 -5.27 4.07 1.72
N VAL A 77 -4.99 3.21 0.75
CA VAL A 77 -3.62 2.92 0.32
C VAL A 77 -3.39 3.34 -1.11
N VAL A 78 -2.17 3.78 -1.43
CA VAL A 78 -1.82 4.25 -2.76
C VAL A 78 -0.33 3.98 -3.05
N ARG A 79 0.01 3.71 -4.31
CA ARG A 79 1.39 3.39 -4.72
C ARG A 79 2.22 4.67 -4.78
N ARG A 80 3.37 4.66 -4.10
CA ARG A 80 4.30 5.80 -4.06
C ARG A 80 5.07 5.92 -5.38
N MET A 81 5.34 7.16 -5.76
CA MET A 81 6.34 7.52 -6.76
C MET A 81 7.23 8.62 -6.16
N PHE A 82 8.52 8.59 -6.40
CA PHE A 82 9.44 9.61 -5.91
C PHE A 82 10.51 9.92 -6.96
N ARG A 83 11.27 11.00 -6.75
CA ARG A 83 12.42 11.31 -7.60
C ARG A 83 13.71 11.03 -6.85
N LEU A 84 14.65 10.38 -7.50
CA LEU A 84 16.01 10.16 -7.01
C LEU A 84 16.98 11.06 -7.78
N ASN A 85 17.98 11.60 -7.09
CA ASN A 85 19.10 12.25 -7.75
C ASN A 85 20.12 11.18 -8.15
N ASP A 86 20.24 10.95 -9.44
CA ASP A 86 21.11 9.96 -10.10
C ASP A 86 22.44 10.58 -10.56
N ALA A 87 22.79 11.78 -10.06
CA ALA A 87 24.07 12.41 -10.38
C ALA A 87 25.23 11.70 -9.67
N LEU A 88 26.27 11.35 -10.43
CA LEU A 88 27.50 10.78 -9.88
C LEU A 88 28.30 11.84 -9.10
N PRO A 89 29.11 11.45 -8.10
CA PRO A 89 29.93 12.40 -7.35
C PRO A 89 30.89 13.23 -8.23
N ALA A 90 31.40 12.66 -9.32
CA ALA A 90 32.26 13.36 -10.29
C ALA A 90 31.48 14.41 -11.12
N GLU A 91 30.15 14.27 -11.20
CA GLU A 91 29.24 15.16 -11.92
C GLU A 91 28.56 16.16 -10.97
N ALA A 92 29.00 16.27 -9.72
CA ALA A 92 28.36 17.13 -8.70
C ALA A 92 28.33 18.63 -9.07
N THR A 93 29.18 19.06 -10.00
CA THR A 93 29.20 20.44 -10.55
C THR A 93 28.22 20.62 -11.72
N ALA A 94 27.68 19.53 -12.27
CA ALA A 94 26.64 19.54 -13.29
C ALA A 94 25.24 19.58 -12.65
N GLN A 95 24.22 19.90 -13.45
CA GLN A 95 22.83 19.97 -12.95
C GLN A 95 22.36 18.60 -12.41
N PRO A 96 21.58 18.55 -11.32
CA PRO A 96 21.14 17.30 -10.72
C PRO A 96 20.26 16.50 -11.69
N ARG A 97 20.58 15.22 -11.85
CA ARG A 97 19.86 14.28 -12.73
C ARG A 97 18.72 13.65 -11.94
N TRP A 98 17.51 14.17 -12.09
CA TRP A 98 16.33 13.62 -11.42
C TRP A 98 15.69 12.51 -12.24
N VAL A 99 15.68 11.30 -11.68
CA VAL A 99 14.97 10.14 -12.24
C VAL A 99 13.74 9.83 -11.39
N TRP A 100 12.65 9.42 -12.04
CA TRP A 100 11.46 8.95 -11.33
C TRP A 100 11.63 7.49 -10.95
N GLU A 101 11.25 7.15 -9.72
CA GLU A 101 11.30 5.79 -9.23
C GLU A 101 10.00 5.39 -8.53
N ARG A 102 9.61 4.16 -8.79
CA ARG A 102 8.41 3.56 -8.23
C ARG A 102 8.71 3.00 -6.84
N GLY A 103 7.95 3.46 -5.85
CA GLY A 103 8.11 3.03 -4.46
C GLY A 103 7.11 1.96 -4.04
N GLY A 104 7.19 1.61 -2.76
CA GLY A 104 6.19 0.76 -2.10
C GLY A 104 4.84 1.45 -1.91
N TRP A 105 4.02 0.89 -1.03
CA TRP A 105 2.67 1.37 -0.75
C TRP A 105 2.64 2.34 0.43
N LEU A 106 1.79 3.36 0.33
CA LEU A 106 1.52 4.32 1.39
C LEU A 106 0.14 4.05 1.98
N LEU A 107 0.05 3.98 3.31
CA LEU A 107 -1.20 4.07 4.06
C LEU A 107 -1.42 5.52 4.46
N VAL A 108 -2.58 6.06 4.10
CA VAL A 108 -2.95 7.45 4.36
C VAL A 108 -4.17 7.50 5.27
N ASP A 109 -4.06 8.27 6.35
CA ASP A 109 -5.16 8.55 7.28
C ASP A 109 -5.71 9.95 7.05
N ARG A 110 -6.95 10.03 6.54
CA ARG A 110 -7.64 11.29 6.26
C ARG A 110 -7.89 12.13 7.50
N LEU A 111 -8.08 11.51 8.67
CA LEU A 111 -8.43 12.23 9.89
C LEU A 111 -7.19 12.88 10.54
N THR A 112 -6.05 12.17 10.53
CA THR A 112 -4.81 12.66 11.15
C THR A 112 -3.83 13.28 10.17
N GLY A 113 -4.09 13.21 8.87
CA GLY A 113 -3.14 13.64 7.84
C GLY A 113 -1.88 12.77 7.76
N ARG A 114 -1.82 11.66 8.51
CA ARG A 114 -0.63 10.82 8.62
C ARG A 114 -0.49 9.97 7.36
N ILE A 115 0.71 10.01 6.79
CA ILE A 115 1.13 9.13 5.69
C ILE A 115 2.22 8.21 6.26
N THR A 116 2.02 6.91 6.14
CA THR A 116 3.00 5.89 6.56
C THR A 116 3.29 4.94 5.42
N GLN A 117 4.57 4.66 5.17
CA GLN A 117 4.94 3.60 4.24
C GLN A 117 4.60 2.23 4.83
N ILE A 118 3.96 1.39 4.04
CA ILE A 118 3.64 0.00 4.40
C ILE A 118 4.89 -0.83 4.14
N ASN A 119 5.34 -1.55 5.17
CA ASN A 119 6.39 -2.54 5.00
C ASN A 119 5.76 -3.83 4.46
N LEU A 120 6.04 -4.15 3.20
CA LEU A 120 5.72 -5.42 2.57
C LEU A 120 7.03 -6.18 2.37
N PRO A 121 7.40 -7.10 3.29
CA PRO A 121 8.60 -7.92 3.15
C PRO A 121 8.71 -8.54 1.76
N GLU A 122 9.89 -8.49 1.13
CA GLU A 122 10.17 -9.12 -0.17
C GLU A 122 9.28 -8.63 -1.34
N PHE A 123 8.46 -7.59 -1.12
CA PHE A 123 7.75 -6.94 -2.20
C PHE A 123 8.74 -6.11 -3.01
N ASP A 124 8.91 -6.47 -4.29
CA ASP A 124 9.67 -5.68 -5.24
C ASP A 124 8.73 -4.72 -5.99
N PRO A 125 8.86 -3.39 -5.82
CA PRO A 125 8.07 -2.43 -6.59
C PRO A 125 8.22 -2.54 -8.11
N PHE A 126 9.29 -3.14 -8.61
CA PHE A 126 9.60 -3.28 -10.03
C PHE A 126 8.90 -4.49 -10.66
N TYR A 127 9.10 -5.68 -10.09
CA TYR A 127 8.62 -6.95 -10.64
C TYR A 127 7.27 -7.38 -10.07
N SER A 128 6.88 -6.91 -8.88
CA SER A 128 5.66 -7.36 -8.22
C SER A 128 4.46 -6.43 -8.44
N THR A 129 3.36 -7.03 -8.88
CA THR A 129 2.02 -6.43 -8.83
C THR A 129 1.30 -6.86 -7.55
N ALA A 130 0.72 -5.89 -6.84
CA ALA A 130 -0.06 -6.14 -5.64
C ALA A 130 -1.56 -5.88 -5.89
N SER A 131 -2.41 -6.78 -5.40
CA SER A 131 -3.87 -6.67 -5.45
C SER A 131 -4.42 -6.52 -4.03
N TRP A 132 -5.34 -5.58 -3.84
CA TRP A 132 -5.89 -5.24 -2.53
C TRP A 132 -7.36 -5.65 -2.41
N TYR A 133 -7.73 -6.19 -1.25
CA TYR A 133 -9.12 -6.44 -0.88
C TYR A 133 -9.33 -6.12 0.59
N ARG A 134 -10.21 -5.15 0.87
CA ARG A 134 -10.38 -4.59 2.22
C ARG A 134 -9.02 -4.13 2.76
N ASP A 135 -8.55 -4.73 3.84
CA ASP A 135 -7.26 -4.50 4.47
C ASP A 135 -6.21 -5.57 4.14
N TYR A 136 -6.52 -6.50 3.23
CA TYR A 136 -5.59 -7.51 2.74
C TYR A 136 -4.90 -7.05 1.46
N VAL A 137 -3.62 -7.38 1.34
CA VAL A 137 -2.85 -7.31 0.11
C VAL A 137 -2.32 -8.68 -0.25
N ALA A 138 -2.35 -9.01 -1.54
CA ALA A 138 -1.73 -10.21 -2.09
C ALA A 138 -0.80 -9.84 -3.25
N TYR A 139 0.35 -10.51 -3.32
CA TYR A 139 1.35 -10.42 -4.39
C TYR A 139 2.04 -11.77 -4.53
N TRP A 140 2.72 -11.96 -5.67
CA TRP A 140 3.16 -13.25 -6.19
C TRP A 140 4.04 -14.11 -5.29
N VAL A 141 4.80 -13.53 -4.37
CA VAL A 141 5.52 -14.29 -3.33
C VAL A 141 4.55 -14.71 -2.20
N ALA A 142 3.42 -15.34 -2.57
CA ALA A 142 2.17 -15.57 -1.79
C ALA A 142 2.14 -14.95 -0.40
N GLN A 143 2.31 -13.64 -0.32
CA GLN A 143 2.32 -12.94 0.94
C GLN A 143 1.02 -12.19 1.08
N LEU A 144 0.15 -12.78 1.89
CA LEU A 144 -1.14 -12.22 2.24
C LEU A 144 -1.04 -11.53 3.60
N GLY A 145 -1.40 -10.25 3.74
CA GLY A 145 -1.24 -9.57 5.04
C GLY A 145 -2.16 -8.39 5.28
N ARG A 146 -2.52 -8.21 6.57
CA ARG A 146 -3.29 -7.06 7.08
C ARG A 146 -2.41 -5.94 7.65
N ARG A 147 -1.19 -6.30 8.10
CA ARG A 147 -0.08 -5.48 8.66
C ARG A 147 1.19 -6.33 8.88
N LYS A 148 0.98 -7.65 9.06
CA LYS A 148 1.97 -8.73 9.11
C LYS A 148 1.55 -9.81 8.10
N PRO A 149 2.50 -10.57 7.55
CA PRO A 149 2.18 -11.71 6.69
C PRO A 149 1.37 -12.75 7.48
N ILE A 150 0.29 -13.22 6.86
CA ILE A 150 -0.61 -14.27 7.34
C ILE A 150 -0.29 -15.57 6.61
N LEU A 151 0.02 -15.49 5.32
CA LEU A 151 0.56 -16.58 4.51
C LEU A 151 1.84 -16.08 3.86
N LYS A 152 2.82 -16.98 3.68
CA LYS A 152 3.99 -16.80 2.83
C LYS A 152 4.27 -18.12 2.14
N LYS A 153 4.08 -18.17 0.82
CA LYS A 153 4.43 -19.34 0.00
C LYS A 153 5.05 -18.88 -1.32
N PRO A 154 6.25 -19.36 -1.68
CA PRO A 154 6.78 -19.07 -3.02
C PRO A 154 5.90 -19.77 -4.08
N ILE A 155 5.41 -19.03 -5.09
CA ILE A 155 4.55 -19.55 -6.18
C ILE A 155 5.37 -19.99 -7.41
N GLY A 156 6.69 -19.75 -7.42
CA GLY A 156 7.61 -20.17 -8.47
C GLY A 156 8.91 -19.40 -8.37
N GLU A 157 9.89 -19.76 -9.20
CA GLU A 157 11.09 -18.93 -9.39
C GLU A 157 10.74 -17.76 -10.34
N PRO A 158 11.24 -16.54 -10.07
CA PRO A 158 11.01 -15.39 -10.94
C PRO A 158 11.67 -15.63 -12.30
N PHE A 159 10.87 -15.64 -13.37
CA PHE A 159 11.40 -15.53 -14.72
C PHE A 159 11.68 -14.05 -14.99
N ALA A 160 12.95 -13.67 -14.85
CA ALA A 160 13.39 -12.30 -15.10
C ALA A 160 13.35 -12.00 -16.60
N GLU A 161 12.15 -11.72 -17.13
CA GLU A 161 12.04 -10.83 -18.28
C GLU A 161 12.25 -9.40 -17.75
N ASP A 162 13.09 -8.61 -18.42
CA ASP A 162 13.50 -7.26 -17.99
C ASP A 162 12.36 -6.21 -18.02
N SER A 163 11.11 -6.65 -18.12
CA SER A 163 9.93 -5.82 -18.21
C SER A 163 9.19 -5.69 -16.86
N PRO A 164 8.73 -4.49 -16.47
CA PRO A 164 8.08 -4.30 -15.17
C PRO A 164 6.72 -4.94 -15.10
N ASP A 165 6.36 -5.40 -13.91
CA ASP A 165 5.09 -6.09 -13.63
C ASP A 165 4.86 -7.36 -14.50
N SER A 166 5.89 -7.86 -15.20
CA SER A 166 5.76 -8.97 -16.19
C SER A 166 5.75 -10.36 -15.60
N GLU A 167 6.25 -10.54 -14.39
CA GLU A 167 6.30 -11.86 -13.77
C GLU A 167 4.91 -12.36 -13.35
N CYS A 168 3.94 -11.46 -13.14
CA CYS A 168 2.72 -11.80 -12.37
C CYS A 168 1.48 -10.98 -12.77
N PRO A 169 0.40 -11.61 -13.25
CA PRO A 169 -0.90 -10.95 -13.26
C PRO A 169 -1.35 -10.67 -11.81
N ALA A 170 -2.09 -9.58 -11.62
CA ALA A 170 -2.63 -9.21 -10.31
C ALA A 170 -3.54 -10.34 -9.77
N PRO A 171 -3.37 -10.78 -8.51
CA PRO A 171 -4.23 -11.82 -7.97
C PRO A 171 -5.68 -11.36 -7.87
N THR A 172 -6.60 -12.31 -8.07
CA THR A 172 -8.05 -12.06 -8.11
C THR A 172 -8.70 -12.37 -6.78
N TRP A 173 -9.60 -11.50 -6.32
CA TRP A 173 -10.29 -11.63 -5.04
C TRP A 173 -11.77 -11.96 -5.22
N GLU A 174 -12.26 -12.96 -4.48
CA GLU A 174 -13.67 -13.32 -4.39
C GLU A 174 -14.22 -12.96 -3.02
N ARG A 175 -15.50 -12.59 -2.93
CA ARG A 175 -16.09 -12.01 -1.70
C ARG A 175 -16.72 -13.04 -0.77
N GLN A 176 -17.36 -14.08 -1.31
CA GLN A 176 -18.17 -15.04 -0.56
C GLN A 176 -17.93 -16.48 -1.05
N PRO A 177 -17.16 -17.30 -0.30
CA PRO A 177 -16.26 -16.92 0.80
C PRO A 177 -15.12 -16.00 0.33
N THR A 178 -14.45 -15.31 1.26
CA THR A 178 -13.31 -14.47 0.89
C THR A 178 -12.16 -15.36 0.40
N ARG A 179 -11.86 -15.31 -0.90
CA ARG A 179 -10.78 -16.10 -1.52
C ARG A 179 -9.86 -15.20 -2.32
N VAL A 180 -8.60 -15.60 -2.41
CA VAL A 180 -7.62 -15.02 -3.32
C VAL A 180 -7.08 -16.10 -4.24
N THR A 181 -7.11 -15.83 -5.53
CA THR A 181 -6.65 -16.73 -6.57
C THR A 181 -5.44 -16.14 -7.27
N PHE A 182 -4.41 -16.96 -7.40
CA PHE A 182 -3.20 -16.67 -8.17
C PHE A 182 -3.24 -17.51 -9.44
N VAL A 183 -3.06 -16.86 -10.60
CA VAL A 183 -3.00 -17.51 -11.91
C VAL A 183 -1.59 -17.35 -12.47
N PRO A 184 -0.67 -18.26 -12.13
CA PRO A 184 0.66 -18.26 -12.70
C PRO A 184 0.65 -18.65 -14.19
N GLU A 185 1.42 -17.96 -15.03
CA GLU A 185 1.43 -18.21 -16.48
C GLU A 185 1.85 -19.65 -16.85
N GLN A 186 2.59 -20.32 -15.97
CA GLN A 186 3.16 -21.66 -16.20
C GLN A 186 2.68 -22.74 -15.21
N ASN A 187 1.75 -22.43 -14.32
CA ASN A 187 1.39 -23.36 -13.24
C ASN A 187 -0.13 -23.39 -12.99
N GLU A 188 -0.59 -24.36 -12.21
CA GLU A 188 -2.00 -24.50 -11.87
C GLU A 188 -2.51 -23.30 -11.05
N LYS A 189 -3.77 -22.92 -11.26
CA LYS A 189 -4.46 -21.88 -10.50
C LYS A 189 -4.46 -22.27 -9.02
N ILE A 190 -3.92 -21.40 -8.16
CA ILE A 190 -3.90 -21.66 -6.71
C ILE A 190 -4.86 -20.70 -6.01
N THR A 191 -5.83 -21.27 -5.28
CA THR A 191 -6.84 -20.51 -4.54
C THR A 191 -6.64 -20.68 -3.04
N TYR A 192 -6.70 -19.57 -2.30
CA TYR A 192 -6.64 -19.56 -0.84
C TYR A 192 -7.90 -18.94 -0.26
N ALA A 193 -8.50 -19.59 0.73
CA ALA A 193 -9.60 -19.04 1.50
C ALA A 193 -9.07 -18.29 2.72
N VAL A 194 -9.59 -17.07 2.94
CA VAL A 194 -9.19 -16.20 4.05
C VAL A 194 -10.28 -16.20 5.11
N HIS A 195 -10.00 -16.87 6.23
CA HIS A 195 -10.90 -17.00 7.37
C HIS A 195 -10.37 -16.17 8.55
N GLY A 196 -10.79 -14.90 8.62
CA GLY A 196 -10.33 -13.99 9.67
C GLY A 196 -8.81 -13.80 9.63
N HIS A 197 -8.09 -14.38 10.61
CA HIS A 197 -6.62 -14.34 10.68
C HIS A 197 -5.94 -15.63 10.19
N ALA A 198 -6.69 -16.62 9.70
CA ALA A 198 -6.17 -17.86 9.14
C ALA A 198 -6.36 -17.89 7.62
N VAL A 199 -5.44 -18.55 6.93
CA VAL A 199 -5.50 -18.76 5.48
C VAL A 199 -5.42 -20.25 5.24
N ASP A 200 -6.37 -20.77 4.48
CA ASP A 200 -6.45 -22.18 4.13
C ASP A 200 -6.27 -22.35 2.62
N VAL A 201 -5.59 -23.42 2.20
CA VAL A 201 -5.36 -23.71 0.79
C VAL A 201 -6.56 -24.48 0.28
N VAL A 202 -7.25 -23.94 -0.72
CA VAL A 202 -8.32 -24.66 -1.40
C VAL A 202 -7.71 -25.23 -2.68
N SER A 203 -7.49 -26.54 -2.73
CA SER A 203 -7.15 -27.22 -3.98
C SER A 203 -8.40 -27.29 -4.86
N ASP A 204 -8.33 -26.75 -6.07
CA ASP A 204 -9.34 -26.93 -7.11
C ASP A 204 -9.13 -28.33 -7.77
N VAL A 205 -9.15 -29.41 -6.98
CA VAL A 205 -9.17 -30.80 -7.48
C VAL A 205 -10.40 -31.45 -6.88
N ASP A 206 -11.54 -31.30 -7.55
CA ASP A 206 -12.68 -32.24 -7.60
C ASP A 206 -13.84 -31.56 -8.33
N ASP A 207 -13.80 -31.61 -9.66
CA ASP A 207 -15.00 -31.57 -10.52
C ASP A 207 -14.80 -32.65 -11.60
N GLU A 208 -14.61 -33.91 -11.19
CA GLU A 208 -14.82 -35.08 -12.05
C GLU A 208 -16.22 -35.65 -11.80
N GLU A 209 -17.13 -35.27 -12.70
CA GLU A 209 -18.26 -36.04 -13.23
C GLU A 209 -18.95 -37.08 -12.33
N GLU A 210 -20.04 -36.68 -11.66
CA GLU A 210 -21.15 -37.61 -11.38
C GLU A 210 -22.28 -37.37 -12.39
N SER A 211 -22.04 -37.79 -13.63
CA SER A 211 -23.07 -38.01 -14.64
C SER A 211 -23.04 -39.49 -15.03
N GLY A 212 -24.03 -40.26 -14.60
CA GLY A 212 -24.14 -41.67 -14.99
C GLY A 212 -24.88 -42.55 -13.99
N GLY A 213 -26.12 -42.22 -13.66
CA GLY A 213 -27.05 -43.24 -13.17
C GLY A 213 -27.44 -44.17 -14.32
N GLN A 214 -27.17 -45.45 -14.18
CA GLN A 214 -27.88 -46.53 -14.88
C GLN A 214 -28.02 -47.75 -13.96
#